data_AF-A0A7Y4U3G6-F1
#
_entry.id   AF-A0A7Y4U3G6-F1
#
_cell.length_a   1.000
_cell.length_b   1.000
_cell.length_c   1.000
_cell.angle_alpha   90.00
_cell.angle_beta   90.00
_cell.angle_gamma   90.00
#
_symmetry.space_group_name_H-M   'P 1'
#
loop_
_entity.id
_entity.type
_entity.pdbx_description
1 polymer ?
#
loop_
_entity_poly.entity_id
_entity_poly.type
_entity_poly.pdbx_seq_one_letter_code
_entity_poly.pdbx_strand_id
1 'polypeptide(L)'
;MAEGLRNGEDYPITRLTTLKSLCIDLHCAARFALHLSHLTAAEAARSVCPRHLEVAAWRDHQALLARSVGQLERYVQRPTPTKKKLLYELLAEVRAVNNVYEPSRWGAIRVLQNRYVLIIENSLRCALSPTAEDAGYWAYQAARDYAERYDPRYGTGLIPESAPMVREIVGFWCDYYRVEL
;
A
#
# COMPACT_ATOMS: atom_id res chain seq x y z
N MET A 1 11.49 -16.22 4.46
CA MET A 1 11.48 -15.16 3.42
C MET A 1 12.22 -13.91 3.85
N ALA A 2 11.78 -13.18 4.89
CA ALA A 2 12.50 -11.96 5.33
C ALA A 2 13.96 -12.21 5.72
N GLU A 3 14.29 -13.39 6.26
CA GLU A 3 15.67 -13.80 6.58
C GLU A 3 16.50 -14.14 5.33
N GLY A 4 15.95 -14.94 4.41
CA GLY A 4 16.60 -15.20 3.12
C GLY A 4 16.93 -13.92 2.36
N LEU A 5 15.99 -12.95 2.31
CA LEU A 5 16.24 -11.64 1.70
C LEU A 5 17.43 -10.90 2.35
N ARG A 6 17.56 -10.95 3.69
CA ARG A 6 18.73 -10.36 4.38
C ARG A 6 20.04 -11.05 4.02
N ASN A 7 19.97 -12.33 3.66
CA ASN A 7 21.13 -13.14 3.27
C ASN A 7 21.44 -13.05 1.77
N GLY A 8 20.75 -12.17 1.02
CA GLY A 8 21.01 -11.94 -0.41
C GLY A 8 20.14 -12.76 -1.36
N GLU A 9 19.15 -13.51 -0.87
CA GLU A 9 18.18 -14.18 -1.72
C GLU A 9 17.19 -13.17 -2.34
N ASP A 10 16.61 -13.54 -3.48
CA ASP A 10 15.47 -12.86 -4.10
C ASP A 10 14.30 -13.83 -4.26
N TYR A 11 13.08 -13.29 -4.25
CA TYR A 11 11.86 -14.06 -4.43
C TYR A 11 10.92 -13.38 -5.42
N PRO A 12 10.11 -14.16 -6.18
CA PRO A 12 9.13 -13.58 -7.06
C PRO A 12 8.05 -12.87 -6.23
N ILE A 13 7.60 -11.71 -6.72
CA ILE A 13 6.56 -10.89 -6.06
C ILE A 13 5.25 -11.67 -5.85
N THR A 14 5.01 -12.70 -6.67
CA THR A 14 3.87 -13.61 -6.55
C THR A 14 3.80 -14.34 -5.22
N ARG A 15 4.90 -14.44 -4.45
CA ARG A 15 4.87 -14.97 -3.07
C ARG A 15 3.92 -14.19 -2.16
N LEU A 16 3.71 -12.90 -2.39
CA LEU A 16 2.75 -12.10 -1.62
C LEU A 16 1.28 -12.42 -1.94
N THR A 17 0.98 -13.23 -2.96
CA THR A 17 -0.41 -13.59 -3.27
C THR A 17 -1.09 -14.39 -2.14
N THR A 18 -0.30 -15.03 -1.26
CA THR A 18 -0.81 -15.69 -0.05
C THR A 18 -1.51 -14.73 0.91
N LEU A 19 -1.21 -13.43 0.85
CA LEU A 19 -1.88 -12.41 1.66
C LEU A 19 -3.38 -12.36 1.38
N LYS A 20 -3.82 -12.71 0.16
CA LYS A 20 -5.24 -12.73 -0.19
C LYS A 20 -6.04 -13.67 0.71
N SER A 21 -5.50 -14.85 1.03
CA SER A 21 -6.17 -15.81 1.90
C SER A 21 -6.08 -15.46 3.39
N LEU A 22 -5.15 -14.60 3.79
CA LEU A 22 -5.06 -14.10 5.17
C LEU A 22 -6.14 -13.04 5.47
N CYS A 23 -6.71 -12.41 4.45
CA CYS A 23 -7.84 -11.50 4.60
C CYS A 23 -9.17 -12.28 4.68
N ILE A 24 -9.37 -13.02 5.78
CA ILE A 24 -10.55 -13.90 5.96
C ILE A 24 -11.89 -13.14 6.05
N ASP A 25 -11.84 -11.88 6.48
CA ASP A 25 -12.99 -10.99 6.53
C ASP A 25 -12.60 -9.53 6.25
N LEU A 26 -13.60 -8.67 6.08
CA LEU A 26 -13.42 -7.25 5.77
C LEU A 26 -12.71 -6.48 6.90
N HIS A 27 -12.92 -6.87 8.16
CA HIS A 27 -12.32 -6.17 9.30
C HIS A 27 -10.81 -6.42 9.35
N CYS A 28 -10.41 -7.67 9.17
CA CYS A 28 -9.02 -8.09 9.07
C CYS A 28 -8.30 -7.37 7.92
N ALA A 29 -8.89 -7.35 6.73
CA ALA A 29 -8.31 -6.70 5.56
C ALA A 29 -8.15 -5.18 5.77
N ALA A 30 -9.17 -4.52 6.33
CA ALA A 30 -9.12 -3.09 6.61
C ALA A 30 -8.07 -2.72 7.68
N ARG A 31 -7.86 -3.57 8.69
CA ARG A 31 -6.78 -3.39 9.68
C ARG A 31 -5.40 -3.54 9.05
N PHE A 32 -5.21 -4.51 8.16
CA PHE A 32 -3.94 -4.66 7.44
C PHE A 32 -3.68 -3.47 6.49
N ALA A 33 -4.70 -3.01 5.77
CA ALA A 33 -4.62 -1.82 4.92
C ALA A 33 -4.26 -0.56 5.73
N LEU A 34 -4.82 -0.41 6.92
CA LEU A 34 -4.46 0.67 7.84
C LEU A 34 -3.00 0.56 8.30
N HIS A 35 -2.53 -0.64 8.65
CA HIS A 35 -1.13 -0.87 9.02
C HIS A 35 -0.16 -0.44 7.91
N LEU A 36 -0.40 -0.91 6.68
CA LEU A 36 0.39 -0.48 5.51
C LEU A 36 0.32 1.03 5.27
N SER A 37 -0.85 1.64 5.51
CA SER A 37 -1.03 3.09 5.37
C SER A 37 -0.16 3.87 6.35
N HIS A 38 -0.05 3.42 7.60
CA HIS A 38 0.84 4.05 8.59
C HIS A 38 2.31 3.94 8.19
N LEU A 39 2.75 2.74 7.79
CA LEU A 39 4.13 2.51 7.33
C LEU A 39 4.46 3.39 6.12
N THR A 40 3.54 3.46 5.16
CA THR A 40 3.66 4.26 3.94
C THR A 40 3.76 5.75 4.27
N ALA A 41 2.89 6.28 5.13
CA ALA A 41 2.93 7.68 5.54
C ALA A 41 4.22 8.03 6.30
N ALA A 42 4.71 7.12 7.16
CA ALA A 42 5.97 7.30 7.87
C ALA A 42 7.19 7.27 6.92
N GLU A 43 7.20 6.37 5.93
CA GLU A 43 8.24 6.33 4.89
C GLU A 43 8.22 7.60 4.04
N ALA A 44 7.03 8.05 3.62
CA ALA A 44 6.86 9.30 2.87
C ALA A 44 7.33 10.53 3.67
N ALA A 45 7.06 10.59 4.97
CA ALA A 45 7.49 11.70 5.82
C ALA A 45 9.03 11.81 5.95
N ARG A 46 9.74 10.67 5.91
CA ARG A 46 11.20 10.60 5.98
C ARG A 46 11.89 10.71 4.62
N SER A 47 11.12 10.63 3.54
CA SER A 47 11.66 10.66 2.17
C SER A 47 11.95 12.08 1.70
N VAL A 48 13.01 12.21 0.91
CA VAL A 48 13.29 13.44 0.18
C VAL A 48 12.28 13.60 -0.96
N CYS A 49 11.90 14.85 -1.25
CA CYS A 49 11.06 15.18 -2.41
C CYS A 49 11.65 14.55 -3.69
N PRO A 50 10.88 13.73 -4.44
CA PRO A 50 11.32 13.20 -5.73
C PRO A 50 11.67 14.32 -6.70
N ARG A 51 12.71 14.11 -7.53
CA ARG A 51 13.22 15.14 -8.46
C ARG A 51 12.21 15.60 -9.51
N HIS A 52 11.24 14.76 -9.85
CA HIS A 52 10.21 15.06 -10.84
C HIS A 52 9.00 15.80 -10.25
N LEU A 53 8.96 16.00 -8.93
CA LEU A 53 7.87 16.72 -8.25
C LEU A 53 8.36 18.06 -7.72
N GLU A 54 7.51 19.08 -7.89
CA GLU A 54 7.66 20.35 -7.19
C GLU A 54 7.50 20.17 -5.68
N VAL A 55 8.27 20.93 -4.89
CA VAL A 55 8.24 20.85 -3.42
C VAL A 55 6.84 21.14 -2.85
N ALA A 56 6.11 22.07 -3.47
CA ALA A 56 4.73 22.36 -3.08
C ALA A 56 3.80 21.16 -3.29
N ALA A 57 3.84 20.55 -4.48
CA ALA A 57 3.05 19.36 -4.78
C ALA A 57 3.42 18.17 -3.85
N TRP A 58 4.70 18.00 -3.54
CA TRP A 58 5.15 17.00 -2.57
C TRP A 58 4.54 17.23 -1.17
N ARG A 59 4.53 18.47 -0.68
CA ARG A 59 3.89 18.82 0.60
C ARG A 59 2.38 18.55 0.58
N ASP A 60 1.71 18.91 -0.50
CA ASP A 60 0.26 18.64 -0.66
C ASP A 60 -0.02 17.14 -0.64
N HIS A 61 0.80 16.35 -1.32
CA HIS A 61 0.71 14.89 -1.28
C HIS A 61 0.94 14.35 0.14
N GLN A 62 1.95 14.83 0.88
CA GLN A 62 2.20 14.41 2.26
C GLN A 62 0.99 14.72 3.18
N ALA A 63 0.39 15.90 3.02
CA ALA A 63 -0.81 16.27 3.76
C ALA A 63 -2.02 15.37 3.42
N LEU A 64 -2.19 15.02 2.14
CA LEU A 64 -3.23 14.09 1.69
C LEU A 64 -3.02 12.68 2.27
N LEU A 65 -1.79 12.17 2.28
CA LEU A 65 -1.45 10.88 2.90
C LEU A 65 -1.85 10.86 4.38
N ALA A 66 -1.42 11.87 5.14
CA ALA A 66 -1.73 11.97 6.57
C ALA A 66 -3.25 12.06 6.84
N ARG A 67 -3.97 12.86 6.04
CA ARG A 67 -5.43 12.97 6.13
C ARG A 67 -6.11 11.64 5.83
N SER A 68 -5.69 10.93 4.79
CA SER A 68 -6.25 9.63 4.42
C SER A 68 -6.04 8.58 5.50
N VAL A 69 -4.83 8.50 6.08
CA VAL A 69 -4.53 7.57 7.19
C VAL A 69 -5.41 7.87 8.39
N GLY A 70 -5.54 9.14 8.79
CA GLY A 70 -6.38 9.52 9.93
C GLY A 70 -7.87 9.23 9.74
N GLN A 71 -8.41 9.39 8.54
CA GLN A 71 -9.81 9.00 8.27
C GLN A 71 -9.99 7.49 8.17
N LEU A 72 -9.02 6.78 7.58
CA LEU A 72 -9.04 5.31 7.52
C LEU A 72 -9.00 4.71 8.91
N GLU A 73 -8.15 5.22 9.80
CA GLU A 73 -8.08 4.80 11.20
C GLU A 73 -9.43 4.96 11.90
N ARG A 74 -10.04 6.14 11.79
CA ARG A 74 -11.38 6.42 12.37
C ARG A 74 -12.45 5.48 11.81
N TYR A 75 -12.36 5.12 10.53
CA TYR A 75 -13.29 4.19 9.90
C TYR A 75 -13.08 2.76 10.43
N VAL A 76 -11.84 2.27 10.45
CA VAL A 76 -11.50 0.92 10.93
C VAL A 76 -11.88 0.72 12.40
N GLN A 77 -11.67 1.74 13.25
CA GLN A 77 -12.06 1.68 14.67
C GLN A 77 -13.58 1.63 14.86
N ARG A 78 -14.34 2.42 14.10
CA ARG A 78 -15.80 2.47 14.20
C ARG A 78 -16.42 2.86 12.85
N PRO A 79 -16.79 1.87 12.01
CA PRO A 79 -17.39 2.12 10.71
C PRO A 79 -18.74 2.83 10.85
N THR A 80 -18.94 3.90 10.07
CA THR A 80 -20.24 4.57 9.92
C THR A 80 -20.45 4.95 8.46
N PRO A 81 -21.70 5.13 8.00
CA PRO A 81 -21.97 5.59 6.63
C PRO A 81 -21.26 6.91 6.28
N THR A 82 -21.24 7.87 7.22
CA THR A 82 -20.54 9.15 7.05
C THR A 82 -19.04 8.96 6.85
N LYS A 83 -18.39 8.14 7.67
CA LYS A 83 -16.96 7.86 7.52
C LYS A 83 -16.66 7.09 6.23
N LYS A 84 -17.54 6.16 5.83
CA LYS A 84 -17.42 5.45 4.56
C LYS A 84 -17.49 6.42 3.38
N LYS A 85 -18.42 7.39 3.41
CA LYS A 85 -18.53 8.44 2.40
C LYS A 85 -17.24 9.28 2.32
N LEU A 86 -16.70 9.72 3.46
CA LEU A 86 -15.42 10.44 3.52
C LEU A 86 -14.27 9.64 2.89
N LEU A 87 -14.22 8.31 3.10
CA LEU A 87 -13.21 7.47 2.45
C LEU A 87 -13.39 7.40 0.93
N TYR A 88 -14.62 7.39 0.40
CA TYR A 88 -14.84 7.47 -1.05
C TYR A 88 -14.39 8.81 -1.64
N GLU A 89 -14.64 9.92 -0.93
CA GLU A 89 -14.17 11.25 -1.33
C GLU A 89 -12.64 11.29 -1.37
N LEU A 90 -11.98 10.82 -0.30
CA LEU A 90 -10.51 10.69 -0.26
C LEU A 90 -9.96 9.75 -1.33
N LEU A 91 -10.67 8.66 -1.63
CA LEU A 91 -10.29 7.74 -2.71
C LEU A 91 -10.30 8.47 -4.07
N ALA A 92 -11.26 9.37 -4.31
CA ALA A 92 -11.27 10.18 -5.52
C ALA A 92 -10.08 11.15 -5.57
N GLU A 93 -9.75 11.80 -4.45
CA GLU A 93 -8.62 12.71 -4.33
C GLU A 93 -7.26 12.02 -4.58
N VAL A 94 -6.99 10.89 -3.93
CA VAL A 94 -5.73 10.15 -4.14
C VAL A 94 -5.62 9.61 -5.56
N ARG A 95 -6.74 9.22 -6.18
CA ARG A 95 -6.76 8.80 -7.58
C ARG A 95 -6.36 9.94 -8.51
N ALA A 96 -6.85 11.15 -8.25
CA ALA A 96 -6.59 12.35 -9.04
C ALA A 96 -5.09 12.68 -9.13
N VAL A 97 -4.34 12.49 -8.05
CA VAL A 97 -2.87 12.69 -8.03
C VAL A 97 -2.15 11.87 -9.08
N ASN A 98 -2.55 10.60 -9.23
CA ASN A 98 -1.95 9.67 -10.19
C ASN A 98 -2.80 9.56 -11.48
N ASN A 99 -3.73 10.48 -11.76
CA ASN A 99 -4.65 10.40 -12.89
C ASN A 99 -4.04 10.97 -14.19
N VAL A 100 -2.74 10.75 -14.40
CA VAL A 100 -2.02 11.14 -15.62
C VAL A 100 -1.92 9.90 -16.49
N TYR A 101 -2.28 10.02 -17.77
CA TYR A 101 -2.19 8.93 -18.73
C TYR A 101 -1.40 9.37 -19.95
N GLU A 102 -0.53 8.48 -20.41
CA GLU A 102 0.24 8.65 -21.63
C GLU A 102 -0.17 7.62 -22.69
N PRO A 103 -0.28 8.00 -23.96
CA PRO A 103 -0.54 7.06 -25.03
C PRO A 103 0.67 6.12 -25.21
N SER A 104 0.40 4.82 -25.34
CA SER A 104 1.41 3.83 -25.68
C SER A 104 0.92 2.91 -26.81
N ARG A 105 1.81 2.08 -27.36
CA ARG A 105 1.47 1.07 -28.38
C ARG A 105 0.40 0.07 -27.94
N TRP A 106 0.18 -0.09 -26.63
CA TRP A 106 -0.74 -1.07 -26.05
C TRP A 106 -1.94 -0.41 -25.34
N GLY A 107 -2.19 0.87 -25.59
CA GLY A 107 -3.23 1.66 -24.95
C GLY A 107 -2.68 2.75 -24.01
N ALA A 108 -3.56 3.47 -23.34
CA ALA A 108 -3.16 4.50 -22.38
C ALA A 108 -2.56 3.88 -21.12
N ILE A 109 -1.34 4.29 -20.75
CA ILE A 109 -0.64 3.84 -19.53
C ILE A 109 -0.78 4.93 -18.48
N ARG A 110 -1.13 4.53 -17.24
CA ARG A 110 -1.18 5.43 -16.09
C ARG A 110 0.24 5.76 -15.63
N VAL A 111 0.59 7.04 -15.63
CA VAL A 111 1.87 7.54 -15.13
C VAL A 111 1.74 7.83 -13.64
N LEU A 112 2.47 7.06 -12.82
CA LEU A 112 2.48 7.22 -11.38
C LEU A 112 3.32 8.44 -10.99
N GLN A 113 2.65 9.48 -10.50
CA GLN A 113 3.29 10.68 -9.98
C GLN A 113 3.89 10.44 -8.60
N ASN A 114 3.19 9.67 -7.75
CA ASN A 114 3.62 9.39 -6.39
C ASN A 114 3.23 7.96 -5.96
N ARG A 115 4.23 7.11 -5.70
CA ARG A 115 4.03 5.71 -5.28
C ARG A 115 3.35 5.61 -3.91
N TYR A 116 3.66 6.52 -2.97
CA TYR A 116 3.06 6.49 -1.64
C TYR A 116 1.54 6.73 -1.72
N VAL A 117 1.12 7.60 -2.65
CA VAL A 117 -0.29 7.86 -2.90
C VAL A 117 -0.98 6.64 -3.53
N LEU A 118 -0.29 5.88 -4.39
CA LEU A 118 -0.82 4.62 -4.93
C LEU A 118 -1.07 3.57 -3.84
N ILE A 119 -0.14 3.41 -2.89
CA ILE A 119 -0.32 2.45 -1.78
C ILE A 119 -1.53 2.83 -0.93
N ILE A 120 -1.72 4.12 -0.65
CA ILE A 120 -2.92 4.62 0.06
C ILE A 120 -4.18 4.44 -0.78
N GLU A 121 -4.14 4.66 -2.09
CA GLU A 121 -5.26 4.40 -3.00
C GLU A 121 -5.71 2.94 -2.90
N ASN A 122 -4.78 1.98 -2.97
CA ASN A 122 -5.08 0.56 -2.84
C ASN A 122 -5.54 0.18 -1.42
N SER A 123 -5.00 0.83 -0.38
CA SER A 123 -5.45 0.64 1.01
C SER A 123 -6.89 1.12 1.24
N LEU A 124 -7.26 2.28 0.66
CA LEU A 124 -8.63 2.79 0.70
C LEU A 124 -9.59 1.88 -0.07
N ARG A 125 -9.18 1.36 -1.23
CA ARG A 125 -9.99 0.36 -1.96
C ARG A 125 -10.24 -0.88 -1.10
N CYS A 126 -9.21 -1.43 -0.47
CA CYS A 126 -9.33 -2.58 0.43
C CYS A 126 -10.36 -2.34 1.54
N ALA A 127 -10.28 -1.19 2.22
CA ALA A 127 -11.22 -0.88 3.30
C ALA A 127 -12.66 -0.61 2.82
N LEU A 128 -12.83 -0.22 1.55
CA LEU A 128 -14.12 0.06 0.92
C LEU A 128 -14.70 -1.14 0.16
N SER A 129 -13.96 -2.24 0.06
CA SER A 129 -14.35 -3.43 -0.68
C SER A 129 -15.68 -4.02 -0.19
N PRO A 130 -16.52 -4.53 -1.10
CA PRO A 130 -17.81 -5.14 -0.77
C PRO A 130 -17.68 -6.57 -0.25
N THR A 131 -16.57 -7.27 -0.57
CA THR A 131 -16.35 -8.68 -0.22
C THR A 131 -14.92 -8.88 0.32
N ALA A 132 -14.73 -9.93 1.13
CA ALA A 132 -13.40 -10.30 1.64
C ALA A 132 -12.42 -10.65 0.52
N GLU A 133 -12.90 -11.25 -0.57
CA GLU A 133 -12.08 -11.56 -1.76
C GLU A 133 -11.54 -10.29 -2.43
N ASP A 134 -12.40 -9.29 -2.67
CA ASP A 134 -11.98 -8.00 -3.23
C ASP A 134 -11.05 -7.26 -2.26
N ALA A 135 -11.36 -7.29 -0.96
CA ALA A 135 -10.49 -6.70 0.06
C ALA A 135 -9.11 -7.37 0.07
N GLY A 136 -9.06 -8.71 0.00
CA GLY A 136 -7.83 -9.47 -0.09
C GLY A 136 -7.01 -9.15 -1.34
N TYR A 137 -7.67 -8.95 -2.48
CA TYR A 137 -7.02 -8.49 -3.71
C TYR A 137 -6.35 -7.12 -3.51
N TRP A 138 -7.05 -6.13 -2.98
CA TRP A 138 -6.49 -4.79 -2.76
C TRP A 138 -5.46 -4.73 -1.64
N ALA A 139 -5.61 -5.53 -0.59
CA ALA A 139 -4.60 -5.74 0.44
C ALA A 139 -3.29 -6.27 -0.17
N TYR A 140 -3.38 -7.26 -1.04
CA TYR A 140 -2.22 -7.77 -1.79
C TYR A 140 -1.60 -6.69 -2.67
N GLN A 141 -2.38 -5.91 -3.42
CA GLN A 141 -1.85 -4.85 -4.28
C GLN A 141 -1.13 -3.77 -3.45
N ALA A 142 -1.72 -3.33 -2.33
CA ALA A 142 -1.07 -2.38 -1.42
C ALA A 142 0.24 -2.94 -0.84
N ALA A 143 0.27 -4.20 -0.42
CA ALA A 143 1.46 -4.85 0.11
C ALA A 143 2.55 -5.03 -0.95
N ARG A 144 2.16 -5.36 -2.19
CA ARG A 144 3.06 -5.43 -3.33
C ARG A 144 3.71 -4.07 -3.59
N ASP A 145 2.92 -3.01 -3.76
CA ASP A 145 3.44 -1.67 -4.04
C ASP A 145 4.33 -1.16 -2.89
N TYR A 146 4.06 -1.60 -1.67
CA TYR A 146 4.86 -1.31 -0.50
C TYR A 146 6.22 -2.02 -0.50
N ALA A 147 6.27 -3.31 -0.87
CA ALA A 147 7.47 -4.16 -0.72
C ALA A 147 8.29 -4.37 -2.01
N GLU A 148 7.69 -4.24 -3.20
CA GLU A 148 8.37 -4.45 -4.48
C GLU A 148 9.45 -3.38 -4.69
N ARG A 149 10.65 -3.82 -5.06
CA ARG A 149 11.78 -2.93 -5.34
C ARG A 149 12.42 -3.33 -6.66
N TYR A 150 13.25 -2.42 -7.18
CA TYR A 150 14.06 -2.63 -8.38
C TYR A 150 15.51 -2.32 -8.06
N ASP A 151 16.39 -3.25 -8.40
CA ASP A 151 17.83 -3.06 -8.47
C ASP A 151 18.34 -3.73 -9.76
N PRO A 152 19.23 -3.09 -10.55
CA PRO A 152 19.72 -3.68 -11.81
C PRO A 152 20.35 -5.08 -11.68
N ARG A 153 20.86 -5.44 -10.50
CA ARG A 153 21.47 -6.75 -10.22
C ARG A 153 20.44 -7.85 -9.96
N TYR A 154 19.29 -7.50 -9.39
CA TYR A 154 18.25 -8.45 -8.98
C TYR A 154 16.98 -8.37 -9.84
N GLY A 155 16.84 -7.33 -10.67
CA GLY A 155 15.61 -7.03 -11.40
C GLY A 155 14.53 -6.43 -10.48
N THR A 156 13.26 -6.62 -10.86
CA THR A 156 12.10 -6.16 -10.08
C THR A 156 11.51 -7.33 -9.30
N GLY A 157 11.28 -7.16 -8.00
CA GLY A 157 10.64 -8.19 -7.18
C GLY A 157 10.82 -7.96 -5.69
N LEU A 158 10.80 -9.07 -4.93
CA LEU A 158 11.24 -9.06 -3.54
C LEU A 158 12.74 -9.34 -3.53
N ILE A 159 13.52 -8.30 -3.32
CA ILE A 159 14.98 -8.33 -3.34
C ILE A 159 15.51 -8.04 -1.93
N PRO A 160 16.83 -8.08 -1.66
CA PRO A 160 17.35 -7.83 -0.31
C PRO A 160 16.84 -6.54 0.35
N GLU A 161 16.68 -5.47 -0.43
CA GLU A 161 16.14 -4.18 0.01
C GLU A 161 14.65 -4.25 0.42
N SER A 162 13.92 -5.28 0.00
CA SER A 162 12.53 -5.56 0.40
C SER A 162 12.44 -6.24 1.77
N ALA A 163 13.55 -6.75 2.33
CA ALA A 163 13.57 -7.48 3.60
C ALA A 163 12.86 -6.76 4.77
N PRO A 164 13.10 -5.45 5.04
CA PRO A 164 12.38 -4.76 6.11
C PRO A 164 10.87 -4.71 5.87
N MET A 165 10.43 -4.40 4.65
CA MET A 165 9.01 -4.34 4.31
C MET A 165 8.31 -5.70 4.44
N VAL A 166 8.97 -6.77 4.00
CA VAL A 166 8.45 -8.13 4.15
C VAL A 166 8.34 -8.49 5.63
N ARG A 167 9.30 -8.08 6.47
CA ARG A 167 9.22 -8.30 7.92
C ARG A 167 8.05 -7.53 8.53
N GLU A 168 7.82 -6.28 8.14
CA GLU A 168 6.71 -5.46 8.63
C GLU A 168 5.33 -6.02 8.23
N ILE A 169 5.22 -6.60 7.03
CA ILE A 169 4.03 -7.33 6.57
C ILE A 169 3.82 -8.59 7.42
N VAL A 170 4.84 -9.43 7.53
CA VAL A 170 4.76 -10.71 8.25
C VAL A 170 4.48 -10.48 9.73
N GLY A 171 5.13 -9.51 10.35
CA GLY A 171 4.94 -9.14 11.75
C GLY A 171 3.48 -8.82 12.06
N PHE A 172 2.81 -8.02 11.22
CA PHE A 172 1.38 -7.74 11.38
C PHE A 172 0.54 -9.03 11.43
N TRP A 173 0.79 -9.95 10.50
CA TRP A 173 -0.03 -11.16 10.39
C TRP A 173 0.23 -12.15 11.53
N CYS A 174 1.48 -12.27 11.95
CA CYS A 174 1.85 -13.03 13.13
C CYS A 174 1.20 -12.47 14.40
N ASP A 175 1.25 -11.15 14.61
CA ASP A 175 0.60 -10.49 15.75
C ASP A 175 -0.93 -10.65 15.69
N TYR A 176 -1.52 -10.47 14.51
CA TYR A 176 -2.97 -10.56 14.31
C TYR A 176 -3.51 -11.96 14.62
N TYR A 177 -2.83 -13.01 14.14
CA TYR A 177 -3.22 -14.40 14.34
C TYR A 177 -2.59 -15.05 15.58
N ARG A 178 -1.75 -14.32 16.33
CA ARG A 178 -1.03 -14.80 17.51
C ARG A 178 -0.15 -16.02 17.21
N VAL A 179 0.60 -15.95 16.13
CA VAL A 179 1.58 -16.96 15.71
C VAL A 179 2.98 -16.43 16.00
N GLU A 180 3.80 -17.21 16.71
CA GLU A 180 5.22 -16.86 16.96
C GLU A 180 6.06 -17.05 15.69
N LEU A 181 7.06 -16.18 15.50
CA LEU A 181 7.98 -16.16 14.35
C LEU A 181 9.25 -16.98 14.59
#